data_AF-A0A6G5QG31-F1
#
_entry.id   AF-A0A6G5QG31-F1
#
_cell.length_a   1.000
_cell.length_b   1.000
_cell.length_c   1.000
_cell.angle_alpha   90.00
_cell.angle_beta   90.00
_cell.angle_gamma   90.00
#
_symmetry.space_group_name_H-M   'P 1'
#
loop_
_entity.id
_entity.type
_entity.pdbx_description
1 polymer ?
#
loop_
_entity_poly.entity_id
_entity_poly.type
_entity_poly.pdbx_seq_one_letter_code
_entity_poly.pdbx_strand_id
1 'polypeptide(L)'
;MHTAYYAQNFSSYEIRPTGISGFFSISSDSQTDLVNFDTTNFVFKDCTKSYNELFGDFAQIFKFGKEIGCDKDVELIKILIQGYDENSDSLVFDSLALSSPYRYSIANKAIEVSFNFSKDDDVSKFLSSLTYRYTFGDTDEVRRIFVYIDGELSYDKILKSQERMI
;
A
#
# COMPACT_ATOMS: atom_id res chain seq x y z
N MET A 1 -8.75 10.89 -14.22
CA MET A 1 -7.71 9.95 -14.67
C MET A 1 -6.88 10.65 -15.72
N HIS A 2 -5.58 10.79 -15.46
CA HIS A 2 -4.66 11.49 -16.36
C HIS A 2 -3.77 10.50 -17.11
N THR A 3 -3.44 10.85 -18.35
CA THR A 3 -2.45 10.15 -19.17
C THR A 3 -1.28 11.08 -19.40
N ALA A 4 -0.06 10.62 -19.10
CA ALA A 4 1.17 11.36 -19.39
C ALA A 4 1.78 10.87 -20.71
N TYR A 5 2.30 11.81 -21.52
CA TYR A 5 2.87 11.54 -22.83
C TYR A 5 4.35 11.91 -22.85
N TYR A 6 5.18 10.99 -23.34
CA TYR A 6 6.63 11.10 -23.38
C TYR A 6 7.12 10.97 -24.82
N ALA A 7 7.99 11.90 -25.25
CA ALA A 7 8.41 12.02 -26.65
C ALA A 7 9.43 10.96 -27.11
N GLN A 8 10.03 10.22 -26.16
CA GLN A 8 11.10 9.26 -26.42
C GLN A 8 10.65 7.83 -26.10
N ASN A 9 11.49 6.85 -26.43
CA ASN A 9 11.24 5.45 -26.06
C ASN A 9 11.35 5.28 -24.54
N PHE A 10 10.70 4.26 -23.99
CA PHE A 10 10.72 3.98 -22.55
C PHE A 10 12.14 3.85 -21.98
N SER A 11 13.04 3.18 -22.71
CA SER A 11 14.43 2.96 -22.29
C SER A 11 15.28 4.23 -22.21
N SER A 12 14.78 5.37 -22.70
CA SER A 12 15.44 6.68 -22.59
C SER A 12 15.10 7.42 -21.29
N TYR A 13 14.24 6.84 -20.45
CA TYR A 13 13.85 7.43 -19.17
C TYR A 13 14.35 6.61 -18.00
N GLU A 14 14.77 7.32 -16.96
CA GLU A 14 15.03 6.76 -15.66
C GLU A 14 13.84 7.02 -14.73
N ILE A 15 13.42 5.97 -14.02
CA ILE A 15 12.29 6.01 -13.11
C ILE A 15 12.78 5.76 -11.69
N ARG A 16 12.46 6.69 -10.78
CA ARG A 16 12.86 6.61 -9.37
C ARG A 16 11.73 7.08 -8.44
N PRO A 17 11.63 6.52 -7.23
CA PRO A 17 10.88 7.18 -6.16
C PRO A 17 11.53 8.53 -5.84
N THR A 18 10.74 9.48 -5.35
CA THR A 18 11.25 10.80 -4.94
C THR A 18 11.27 10.94 -3.42
N GLY A 19 11.86 12.02 -2.92
CA GLY A 19 11.72 12.44 -1.52
C GLY A 19 10.33 12.97 -1.15
N ILE A 20 9.39 13.00 -2.11
CA ILE A 20 8.01 13.46 -1.87
C ILE A 20 7.12 12.21 -1.85
N SER A 21 6.48 11.95 -0.70
CA SER A 21 5.57 10.82 -0.52
C SER A 21 4.51 10.75 -1.63
N GLY A 22 4.34 9.57 -2.22
CA GLY A 22 3.38 9.34 -3.29
C GLY A 22 3.77 9.92 -4.66
N PHE A 23 4.97 10.49 -4.80
CA PHE A 23 5.48 10.97 -6.09
C PHE A 23 6.71 10.18 -6.56
N PHE A 24 6.73 9.91 -7.85
CA PHE A 24 7.82 9.31 -8.58
C PHE A 24 8.35 10.29 -9.62
N SER A 25 9.65 10.21 -9.90
CA SER A 25 10.27 10.99 -10.97
C SER A 25 10.46 10.10 -12.20
N ILE A 26 10.08 10.63 -13.36
CA ILE A 26 10.44 10.09 -14.67
C ILE A 26 11.37 11.12 -15.33
N SER A 27 12.65 10.77 -15.46
CA SER A 27 13.69 11.69 -15.93
C SER A 27 14.28 11.24 -17.26
N SER A 28 14.49 12.18 -18.17
CA SER A 28 15.39 12.03 -19.32
C SER A 28 16.63 12.89 -19.11
N ASP A 29 17.54 12.92 -20.10
CA ASP A 29 18.72 13.78 -20.07
C ASP A 29 18.41 15.27 -19.96
N SER A 30 17.19 15.71 -20.31
CA SER A 30 16.84 17.14 -20.40
C SER A 30 15.66 17.57 -19.53
N GLN A 31 14.87 16.64 -18.99
CA GLN A 31 13.69 16.97 -18.19
C GLN A 31 13.44 15.93 -17.10
N THR A 32 12.85 16.36 -15.99
CA THR A 32 12.34 15.49 -14.94
C THR A 32 10.89 15.85 -14.68
N ASP A 33 10.01 14.87 -14.86
CA ASP A 33 8.58 14.99 -14.57
C ASP A 33 8.29 14.29 -13.23
N LEU A 34 7.50 14.95 -12.38
CA LEU A 34 6.98 14.37 -11.15
C LEU A 34 5.56 13.86 -11.38
N VAL A 35 5.33 12.59 -11.06
CA VAL A 35 4.08 11.90 -11.31
C VAL A 35 3.61 11.17 -10.05
N ASN A 36 2.30 11.07 -9.89
CA ASN A 36 1.65 10.39 -8.78
C ASN A 36 0.58 9.43 -9.31
N PHE A 37 -0.14 8.77 -8.40
CA PHE A 37 -1.21 7.81 -8.70
C PHE A 37 -2.39 8.39 -9.52
N ASP A 38 -2.54 9.72 -9.63
CA ASP A 38 -3.56 10.33 -10.50
C ASP A 38 -3.29 10.08 -11.98
N THR A 39 -2.03 9.79 -12.32
CA THR A 39 -1.60 9.40 -13.67
C THR A 39 -1.70 7.89 -13.81
N THR A 40 -2.70 7.43 -14.56
CA THR A 40 -2.99 5.99 -14.68
C THR A 40 -2.23 5.33 -15.83
N ASN A 41 -1.92 6.10 -16.89
CA ASN A 41 -1.25 5.61 -18.08
C ASN A 41 -0.09 6.52 -18.49
N PHE A 42 0.99 5.90 -18.95
CA PHE A 42 2.24 6.54 -19.38
C PHE A 42 2.52 6.09 -20.80
N VAL A 43 2.32 6.99 -21.76
CA VAL A 43 2.47 6.73 -23.18
C VAL A 43 3.84 7.20 -23.63
N PHE A 44 4.73 6.25 -23.90
CA PHE A 44 6.03 6.47 -24.51
C PHE A 44 5.92 6.29 -26.03
N LYS A 45 6.98 6.64 -26.76
CA LYS A 45 6.99 6.53 -28.21
C LYS A 45 6.80 5.09 -28.72
N ASP A 46 7.31 4.11 -27.97
CA ASP A 46 7.36 2.69 -28.34
C ASP A 46 6.40 1.80 -27.56
N CYS A 47 5.81 2.28 -26.45
CA CYS A 47 4.90 1.49 -25.63
C CYS A 47 3.97 2.35 -24.77
N THR A 48 3.00 1.70 -24.12
CA THR A 48 2.20 2.29 -23.05
C THR A 48 2.37 1.43 -21.80
N LYS A 49 2.54 2.08 -20.65
CA LYS A 49 2.67 1.43 -19.35
C LYS A 49 1.58 1.95 -18.42
N SER A 50 0.99 1.07 -17.62
CA SER A 50 0.14 1.47 -16.51
C SER A 50 0.98 1.91 -15.30
N TYR A 51 0.37 2.65 -14.37
CA TYR A 51 1.01 3.01 -13.11
C TYR A 51 1.60 1.80 -12.37
N ASN A 52 0.82 0.71 -12.27
CA ASN A 52 1.27 -0.50 -11.59
C ASN A 52 2.45 -1.18 -12.29
N GLU A 53 2.53 -1.14 -13.62
CA GLU A 53 3.68 -1.69 -14.35
C GLU A 53 4.96 -0.87 -14.15
N LEU A 54 4.85 0.44 -13.91
CA LEU A 54 6.02 1.30 -13.69
C LEU A 54 6.47 1.32 -12.24
N PHE A 55 5.54 1.32 -11.31
CA PHE A 55 5.83 1.61 -9.91
C PHE A 55 5.53 0.46 -8.95
N GLY A 56 4.94 -0.63 -9.44
CA GLY A 56 4.60 -1.79 -8.62
C GLY A 56 5.82 -2.42 -7.93
N ASP A 57 7.00 -2.35 -8.55
CA ASP A 57 8.25 -2.89 -8.00
C ASP A 57 8.80 -2.05 -6.83
N PHE A 58 8.39 -0.78 -6.68
CA PHE A 58 8.75 0.05 -5.53
C PHE A 58 7.83 -0.18 -4.32
N ALA A 59 6.70 -0.84 -4.52
CA ALA A 59 5.76 -1.12 -3.45
C ALA A 59 6.28 -2.24 -2.55
N GLN A 60 6.41 -1.93 -1.27
CA GLN A 60 6.64 -2.92 -0.23
C GLN A 60 5.32 -3.58 0.18
N ILE A 61 5.41 -4.83 0.63
CA ILE A 61 4.25 -5.67 0.93
C ILE A 61 4.36 -6.22 2.35
N PHE A 62 3.40 -5.87 3.19
CA PHE A 62 3.19 -6.49 4.50
C PHE A 62 1.99 -7.44 4.44
N LYS A 63 2.19 -8.71 4.78
CA LYS A 63 1.15 -9.77 4.73
C LYS A 63 0.71 -10.11 6.15
N PHE A 64 -0.56 -9.87 6.48
CA PHE A 64 -1.05 -9.99 7.86
C PHE A 64 -1.10 -11.45 8.33
N GLY A 65 -1.59 -12.38 7.52
CA GLY A 65 -1.69 -13.80 7.90
C GLY A 65 -0.37 -14.53 8.15
N LYS A 66 0.79 -13.92 7.82
CA LYS A 66 2.10 -14.47 8.19
C LYS A 66 2.55 -14.05 9.59
N GLU A 67 2.06 -12.91 10.06
CA GLU A 67 2.54 -12.23 11.26
C GLU A 67 1.55 -12.42 12.42
N ILE A 68 0.27 -12.60 12.10
CA ILE A 68 -0.82 -12.67 13.05
C ILE A 68 -1.38 -14.08 13.03
N GLY A 69 -1.05 -14.85 14.06
CA GLY A 69 -1.69 -16.13 14.34
C GLY A 69 -3.10 -15.90 14.90
N CYS A 70 -4.06 -16.71 14.48
CA CYS A 70 -5.42 -16.63 14.96
C CYS A 70 -6.03 -18.03 15.08
N ASP A 71 -6.07 -18.53 16.31
CA ASP A 71 -6.52 -19.90 16.65
C ASP A 71 -7.85 -19.92 17.42
N LYS A 72 -8.58 -18.79 17.48
CA LYS A 72 -9.81 -18.63 18.26
C LYS A 72 -10.97 -18.15 17.39
N ASP A 73 -12.19 -18.38 17.88
CA ASP A 73 -13.38 -17.68 17.41
C ASP A 73 -13.19 -16.18 17.69
N VAL A 74 -12.95 -15.40 16.64
CA VAL A 74 -12.76 -13.95 16.72
C VAL A 74 -14.03 -13.28 16.23
N GLU A 75 -14.50 -12.27 16.96
CA GLU A 75 -15.69 -11.49 16.58
C GLU A 75 -15.28 -10.19 15.86
N LEU A 76 -14.14 -9.61 16.24
CA LEU A 76 -13.67 -8.32 15.74
C LEU A 76 -12.16 -8.30 15.54
N ILE A 77 -11.73 -7.89 14.34
CA ILE A 77 -10.35 -7.46 14.09
C ILE A 77 -10.36 -5.99 13.72
N LYS A 78 -9.62 -5.17 14.49
CA LYS A 78 -9.36 -3.77 14.15
C LYS A 78 -7.90 -3.59 13.78
N ILE A 79 -7.65 -2.93 12.66
CA ILE A 79 -6.32 -2.56 12.20
C ILE A 79 -6.23 -1.05 12.16
N LEU A 80 -5.18 -0.51 12.77
CA LEU A 80 -4.81 0.90 12.70
C LEU A 80 -3.42 1.00 12.08
N ILE A 81 -3.30 1.74 10.98
CA ILE A 81 -2.02 2.04 10.35
C ILE A 81 -1.79 3.54 10.46
N GLN A 82 -0.87 3.93 11.34
CA GLN A 82 -0.40 5.32 11.45
C GLN A 82 0.67 5.59 10.38
N GLY A 83 0.70 6.82 9.88
CA GLY A 83 1.55 7.24 8.77
C GLY A 83 0.99 6.92 7.39
N TYR A 84 -0.25 6.40 7.29
CA TYR A 84 -0.87 6.01 6.02
C TYR A 84 -0.92 7.16 5.02
N ASP A 85 -0.45 6.91 3.80
CA ASP A 85 -0.53 7.83 2.67
C ASP A 85 -1.58 7.35 1.66
N GLU A 86 -2.68 8.10 1.55
CA GLU A 86 -3.80 7.82 0.64
C GLU A 86 -3.41 7.70 -0.84
N ASN A 87 -2.26 8.28 -1.20
CA ASN A 87 -1.79 8.36 -2.58
C ASN A 87 -0.91 7.17 -2.99
N SER A 88 -0.22 6.56 -2.02
CA SER A 88 0.78 5.51 -2.29
C SER A 88 0.49 4.18 -1.61
N ASP A 89 -0.38 4.21 -0.59
CA ASP A 89 -0.65 3.05 0.23
C ASP A 89 -2.00 2.45 -0.13
N SER A 90 -2.12 1.14 0.08
CA SER A 90 -3.40 0.44 -0.08
C SER A 90 -3.49 -0.75 0.85
N LEU A 91 -4.69 -0.96 1.39
CA LEU A 91 -5.05 -2.17 2.12
C LEU A 91 -5.92 -3.04 1.20
N VAL A 92 -5.43 -4.23 0.88
CA VAL A 92 -6.02 -5.15 -0.10
C VAL A 92 -6.39 -6.45 0.61
N PHE A 93 -7.62 -6.92 0.42
CA PHE A 93 -8.13 -8.16 0.98
C PHE A 93 -9.26 -8.73 0.12
N ASP A 94 -9.56 -10.02 0.30
CA ASP A 94 -10.73 -10.64 -0.30
C ASP A 94 -11.99 -10.31 0.51
N SER A 95 -12.78 -9.34 0.04
CA SER A 95 -14.02 -8.95 0.72
C SER A 95 -15.09 -10.05 0.69
N LEU A 96 -14.98 -11.04 -0.21
CA LEU A 96 -15.91 -12.17 -0.26
C LEU A 96 -15.64 -13.18 0.87
N ALA A 97 -14.51 -13.06 1.57
CA ALA A 97 -14.20 -13.84 2.76
C ALA A 97 -14.91 -13.30 4.02
N LEU A 98 -15.69 -12.22 3.92
CA LEU A 98 -16.46 -11.63 5.01
C LEU A 98 -17.95 -11.74 4.73
N SER A 99 -18.69 -12.39 5.63
CA SER A 99 -20.15 -12.39 5.63
C SER A 99 -20.74 -11.09 6.21
N SER A 100 -19.98 -10.39 7.04
CA SER A 100 -20.40 -9.18 7.74
C SER A 100 -19.79 -7.90 7.16
N PRO A 101 -20.47 -6.73 7.28
CA PRO A 101 -19.90 -5.46 6.86
C PRO A 101 -18.65 -5.08 7.65
N TYR A 102 -17.66 -4.52 6.94
CA TYR A 102 -16.52 -3.84 7.54
C TYR A 102 -16.71 -2.32 7.49
N ARG A 103 -15.96 -1.60 8.34
CA ARG A 103 -15.94 -0.13 8.34
C ARG A 103 -14.51 0.34 8.29
N TYR A 104 -14.28 1.46 7.62
CA TYR A 104 -12.98 2.11 7.64
C TYR A 104 -13.15 3.63 7.79
N SER A 105 -12.11 4.26 8.30
CA SER A 105 -11.95 5.71 8.31
C SER A 105 -10.51 6.07 8.01
N ILE A 106 -10.32 7.09 7.19
CA ILE A 106 -9.02 7.67 6.94
C ILE A 106 -9.05 9.09 7.48
N ALA A 107 -8.12 9.40 8.39
CA ALA A 107 -7.99 10.71 9.00
C ALA A 107 -6.59 10.87 9.58
N ASN A 108 -6.07 12.10 9.56
CA ASN A 108 -4.82 12.46 10.24
C ASN A 108 -3.62 11.54 9.90
N LYS A 109 -3.42 11.23 8.61
CA LYS A 109 -2.38 10.31 8.14
C LYS A 109 -2.47 8.92 8.79
N ALA A 110 -3.69 8.43 8.99
CA ALA A 110 -3.93 7.10 9.48
C ALA A 110 -5.15 6.49 8.80
N ILE A 111 -5.11 5.17 8.61
CA ILE A 111 -6.29 4.38 8.27
C ILE A 111 -6.63 3.49 9.46
N GLU A 112 -7.89 3.51 9.87
CA GLU A 112 -8.46 2.55 10.81
C GLU A 112 -9.50 1.71 10.06
N VAL A 113 -9.39 0.39 10.17
CA VAL A 113 -10.34 -0.56 9.56
C VAL A 113 -10.78 -1.56 10.62
N SER A 114 -12.09 -1.79 10.70
CA SER A 114 -12.70 -2.77 11.60
C SER A 114 -13.48 -3.80 10.79
N PHE A 115 -13.13 -5.07 10.99
CA PHE A 115 -13.74 -6.24 10.38
C PHE A 115 -14.50 -7.02 11.44
N ASN A 116 -15.80 -7.20 11.22
CA ASN A 116 -16.61 -8.07 12.06
C ASN A 116 -16.67 -9.45 11.43
N PHE A 117 -16.66 -10.48 12.24
CA PHE A 117 -16.72 -11.87 11.79
C PHE A 117 -17.96 -12.54 12.38
N SER A 118 -18.64 -13.33 11.56
CA SER A 118 -19.64 -14.27 12.03
C SER A 118 -18.99 -15.64 12.28
N LYS A 119 -19.74 -16.55 12.90
CA LYS A 119 -19.28 -17.92 13.15
C LYS A 119 -18.94 -18.71 11.88
N ASP A 120 -19.48 -18.29 10.73
CA ASP A 120 -19.27 -18.97 9.45
C ASP A 120 -18.06 -18.40 8.68
N ASP A 121 -17.45 -17.31 9.17
CA ASP A 121 -16.31 -16.69 8.50
C ASP A 121 -14.99 -17.41 8.84
N ASP A 122 -14.18 -17.66 7.81
CA ASP A 122 -12.83 -18.20 7.97
C ASP A 122 -11.83 -17.05 8.17
N VAL A 123 -11.62 -16.69 9.44
CA VAL A 123 -10.72 -15.60 9.86
C VAL A 123 -9.29 -15.82 9.35
N SER A 124 -8.80 -17.07 9.35
CA SER A 124 -7.44 -17.40 8.91
C SER A 124 -7.28 -17.19 7.41
N LYS A 125 -8.26 -17.62 6.62
CA LYS A 125 -8.31 -17.34 5.19
C LYS A 125 -8.40 -15.85 4.89
N PHE A 126 -9.23 -15.11 5.63
CA PHE A 126 -9.32 -13.66 5.50
C PHE A 126 -7.97 -12.99 5.78
N LEU A 127 -7.33 -13.28 6.92
CA LEU A 127 -6.01 -12.72 7.29
C LEU A 127 -4.93 -13.08 6.27
N SER A 128 -5.00 -14.26 5.66
CA SER A 128 -4.09 -14.69 4.59
C SER A 128 -4.25 -13.88 3.31
N SER A 129 -5.45 -13.36 3.04
CA SER A 129 -5.71 -12.46 1.91
C SER A 129 -5.29 -11.01 2.20
N LEU A 130 -5.33 -10.62 3.48
CA LEU A 130 -5.13 -9.26 3.92
C LEU A 130 -3.67 -8.83 3.78
N THR A 131 -3.47 -7.77 3.02
CA THR A 131 -2.16 -7.28 2.61
C THR A 131 -2.16 -5.75 2.67
N TYR A 132 -1.13 -5.17 3.27
CA TYR A 132 -0.84 -3.74 3.18
C TYR A 132 0.29 -3.51 2.19
N ARG A 133 0.01 -2.74 1.14
CA ARG A 133 1.00 -2.28 0.16
C ARG A 133 1.31 -0.83 0.45
N TYR A 134 2.58 -0.48 0.44
CA TYR A 134 3.03 0.87 0.78
C TYR A 134 4.31 1.18 0.04
N THR A 135 4.55 2.46 -0.19
CA THR A 135 5.83 2.94 -0.74
C THR A 135 6.38 3.98 0.20
N PHE A 136 7.67 3.91 0.51
CA PHE A 136 8.35 5.02 1.17
C PHE A 136 8.98 5.91 0.10
N GLY A 137 8.91 7.22 0.30
CA GLY A 137 9.84 8.15 -0.33
C GLY A 137 11.26 8.02 0.27
N ASP A 138 12.07 9.06 0.12
CA ASP A 138 13.40 9.12 0.77
C ASP A 138 13.35 9.67 2.20
N THR A 139 13.94 8.87 3.10
CA THR A 139 14.32 9.08 4.51
C THR A 139 13.23 9.42 5.54
N ASP A 140 13.34 8.76 6.70
CA ASP A 140 12.59 8.93 7.96
C ASP A 140 11.08 8.66 7.99
N GLU A 141 10.44 8.34 6.86
CA GLU A 141 9.06 7.89 6.89
C GLU A 141 8.88 6.54 7.59
N VAL A 142 7.85 6.48 8.43
CA VAL A 142 7.46 5.28 9.16
C VAL A 142 5.98 5.01 8.99
N ARG A 143 5.63 3.73 8.89
CA ARG A 143 4.25 3.26 9.09
C ARG A 143 4.21 2.45 10.37
N ARG A 144 3.24 2.67 11.24
CA ARG A 144 3.07 1.85 12.44
C ARG A 144 1.73 1.13 12.38
N ILE A 145 1.79 -0.18 12.39
CA ILE A 145 0.63 -1.07 12.32
C ILE A 145 0.31 -1.53 13.73
N PHE A 146 -0.93 -1.33 14.14
CA PHE A 146 -1.53 -1.94 15.32
C PHE A 146 -2.65 -2.86 14.88
N VAL A 147 -2.72 -4.06 15.48
CA VAL A 147 -3.85 -4.96 15.29
C VAL A 147 -4.44 -5.33 16.64
N TYR A 148 -5.74 -5.12 16.76
CA TYR A 148 -6.54 -5.48 17.92
C TYR A 148 -7.46 -6.63 17.54
N ILE A 149 -7.50 -7.65 18.39
CA ILE A 149 -8.40 -8.81 18.27
C ILE A 149 -9.34 -8.76 19.48
N ASP A 150 -10.64 -8.68 19.22
CA ASP A 150 -11.69 -8.57 20.24
C ASP A 150 -11.44 -7.46 21.28
N GLY A 151 -10.82 -6.36 20.82
CA GLY A 151 -10.50 -5.18 21.63
C GLY A 151 -9.13 -5.21 22.32
N GLU A 152 -8.42 -6.35 22.31
CA GLU A 152 -7.08 -6.47 22.88
C GLU A 152 -6.00 -6.25 21.82
N LEU A 153 -4.96 -5.47 22.15
CA LEU A 153 -3.81 -5.28 21.26
C LEU A 153 -3.06 -6.61 21.10
N SER A 154 -3.10 -7.17 19.90
CA SER A 154 -2.46 -8.44 19.58
C SER A 154 -1.15 -8.29 18.81
N TYR A 155 -0.94 -7.15 18.13
CA TYR A 155 0.25 -6.92 17.30
C TYR A 155 0.58 -5.43 17.18
N ASP A 156 1.88 -5.10 17.21
CA ASP A 156 2.43 -3.76 17.01
C ASP A 156 3.73 -3.86 16.20
N LYS A 157 3.79 -3.17 15.06
CA LYS A 157 4.96 -3.17 14.18
C LYS A 157 5.21 -1.81 13.59
N ILE A 158 6.48 -1.39 13.62
CA ILE A 158 6.98 -0.26 12.86
C ILE A 158 7.62 -0.77 11.57
N LEU A 159 7.13 -0.26 10.45
CA LEU A 159 7.70 -0.38 9.12
C LEU A 159 8.48 0.91 8.82
N LYS A 160 9.68 0.79 8.29
CA LYS A 160 10.55 1.92 7.96
C LYS A 160 11.15 1.74 6.57
N SER A 161 11.51 2.84 5.94
CA SER A 161 12.40 2.83 4.78
C SER A 161 13.63 1.98 5.10
N GLN A 162 13.96 1.01 4.25
CA GLN A 162 15.21 0.27 4.40
C GLN A 162 16.34 1.23 4.07
N GLU A 163 17.27 1.44 5.02
CA GLU A 163 18.52 2.14 4.73
C GLU A 163 19.22 1.40 3.58
N ARG A 164 19.33 2.05 2.42
CA ARG A 164 20.21 1.54 1.36
C ARG A 164 21.63 1.61 1.93
N MET A 165 22.21 0.46 2.28
CA MET A 165 23.66 0.34 2.39
C MET A 165 24.24 0.68 1.02
N ILE A 166 24.90 1.84 0.97
CA ILE A 166 25.63 2.37 -0.19
C ILE A 166 26.84 1.47 -0.46
#